data_AF-A0A5B8UPP1-F1
#
_entry.id   AF-A0A5B8UPP1-F1
#
_cell.length_a   1.000
_cell.length_b   1.000
_cell.length_c   1.000
_cell.angle_alpha   90.00
_cell.angle_beta   90.00
_cell.angle_gamma   90.00
#
_symmetry.space_group_name_H-M   'P 1'
#
loop_
_entity.id
_entity.type
_entity.pdbx_description
1 polymer ?
#
loop_
_entity_poly.entity_id
_entity_poly.type
_entity_poly.pdbx_seq_one_letter_code
_entity_poly.pdbx_strand_id
1 'polypeptide(L)'
;MATLANLCRNNVSPLVSIDHLIEEYEGVSLLFIHIRESAVKPVHLASKTIEDSYIRSGGTTRKASRPEIGGLMLNSKTPVFEELHASKLKNGIEVMTLLDYAGIYRLLKKPVPSNADEIMYWLEQEKMINGVDGNGYYITNFGALAAAQNLSDFDTLSRKSIRVIKYEGKNKSEAAKSIPEVKDMP
;
A
#
# COMPACT_ATOMS: atom_id res chain seq x y z
N MET A 1 -16.18 -17.04 25.36
CA MET A 1 -16.86 -16.75 24.08
C MET A 1 -15.80 -16.40 23.04
N ALA A 2 -15.78 -17.08 21.89
CA ALA A 2 -14.89 -16.72 20.79
C ALA A 2 -15.53 -15.58 20.00
N THR A 3 -14.88 -14.42 19.96
CA THR A 3 -15.29 -13.31 19.08
C THR A 3 -14.94 -13.64 17.63
N LEU A 4 -15.62 -13.01 16.67
CA LEU A 4 -15.36 -13.23 15.22
C LEU A 4 -13.88 -13.02 14.85
N ALA A 5 -13.23 -12.06 15.51
CA ALA A 5 -11.80 -11.80 15.37
C ALA A 5 -10.92 -12.98 15.84
N ASN A 6 -11.32 -13.68 16.91
CA ASN A 6 -10.59 -14.86 17.40
C ASN A 6 -10.74 -16.06 16.46
N LEU A 7 -11.86 -16.16 15.73
CA LEU A 7 -12.10 -17.24 14.79
C LEU A 7 -11.04 -17.23 13.68
N CYS A 8 -10.80 -16.07 13.06
CA CYS A 8 -9.76 -15.95 12.03
C CYS A 8 -8.36 -16.17 12.60
N ARG A 9 -8.04 -15.53 13.74
CA ARG A 9 -6.71 -15.58 14.31
C ARG A 9 -6.22 -17.00 14.61
N ASN A 10 -7.13 -17.85 15.09
CA ASN A 10 -6.78 -19.17 15.60
C ASN A 10 -6.95 -20.30 14.58
N ASN A 11 -7.73 -20.09 13.51
CA ASN A 11 -8.14 -21.20 12.64
C ASN A 11 -7.65 -21.11 11.19
N VAL A 12 -7.14 -19.96 10.73
CA VAL A 12 -6.68 -19.81 9.35
C VAL A 12 -5.28 -19.21 9.23
N SER A 13 -4.58 -19.58 8.16
CA SER A 13 -3.30 -19.03 7.76
C SER A 13 -3.31 -18.77 6.25
N PRO A 14 -2.90 -17.59 5.76
CA PRO A 14 -2.51 -16.41 6.51
C PRO A 14 -3.71 -15.80 7.26
N LEU A 15 -3.43 -14.85 8.15
CA LEU A 15 -4.46 -14.07 8.82
C LEU A 15 -5.26 -13.28 7.79
N VAL A 16 -6.59 -13.31 7.94
CA VAL A 16 -7.52 -12.60 7.06
C VAL A 16 -8.25 -11.54 7.85
N SER A 17 -8.46 -10.36 7.24
CA SER A 17 -9.31 -9.31 7.80
C SER A 17 -10.78 -9.67 7.58
N ILE A 18 -11.58 -9.58 8.63
CA ILE A 18 -13.04 -9.69 8.55
C ILE A 18 -13.63 -8.33 8.87
N ASP A 19 -14.35 -7.79 7.89
CA ASP A 19 -15.25 -6.66 8.09
C ASP A 19 -16.65 -7.22 8.42
N HIS A 20 -17.35 -6.63 9.38
CA HIS A 20 -18.70 -7.06 9.76
C HIS A 20 -19.61 -5.88 10.04
N LEU A 21 -20.90 -6.06 9.71
CA LEU A 21 -21.96 -5.08 9.93
C LEU A 21 -23.21 -5.81 10.42
N ILE A 22 -23.89 -5.25 11.42
CA ILE A 22 -25.16 -5.78 11.92
C ILE A 22 -26.24 -4.79 11.54
N GLU A 23 -27.27 -5.25 10.83
CA GLU A 23 -28.42 -4.45 10.42
C GLU A 23 -29.72 -5.14 10.82
N GLU A 24 -30.76 -4.38 11.10
CA GLU A 24 -32.10 -4.90 11.37
C GLU A 24 -32.96 -4.79 10.11
N TYR A 25 -33.53 -5.91 9.67
CA TYR A 25 -34.43 -5.96 8.52
C TYR A 25 -35.70 -6.73 8.90
N GLU A 26 -36.85 -6.06 8.77
CA GLU A 26 -38.17 -6.62 9.14
C GLU A 26 -38.22 -7.19 10.58
N GLY A 27 -37.52 -6.54 11.52
CA GLY A 27 -37.45 -6.99 12.92
C GLY A 27 -36.49 -8.15 13.18
N VAL A 28 -35.67 -8.53 12.17
CA VAL A 28 -34.66 -9.59 12.27
C VAL A 28 -33.26 -8.98 12.16
N SER A 29 -32.39 -9.26 13.13
CA SER A 29 -30.98 -8.84 13.06
C SER A 29 -30.20 -9.73 12.09
N LEU A 30 -29.63 -9.11 11.07
CA LEU A 30 -28.76 -9.74 10.07
C LEU A 30 -27.30 -9.37 10.34
N LEU A 31 -26.41 -10.36 10.30
CA LEU A 31 -24.96 -10.16 10.37
C LEU A 31 -24.37 -10.30 8.97
N PHE A 32 -23.87 -9.20 8.43
CA PHE A 32 -23.09 -9.18 7.21
C PHE A 32 -21.62 -9.39 7.54
N ILE A 33 -20.99 -10.31 6.81
CA ILE A 33 -19.57 -10.63 6.95
C ILE A 33 -18.93 -10.47 5.57
N HIS A 34 -17.96 -9.56 5.48
CA HIS A 34 -17.15 -9.37 4.28
C HIS A 34 -15.72 -9.82 4.58
N ILE A 35 -15.25 -10.81 3.81
CA ILE A 35 -13.92 -11.40 3.95
C ILE A 35 -13.14 -11.07 2.69
N ARG A 36 -12.07 -10.30 2.83
CA ARG A 36 -11.20 -9.95 1.71
C ARG A 36 -10.34 -11.14 1.33
N GLU A 37 -10.07 -11.28 0.03
CA GLU A 37 -9.12 -12.28 -0.46
C GLU A 37 -7.71 -11.98 0.09
N SER A 38 -6.96 -13.03 0.41
CA SER A 38 -5.55 -12.89 0.78
C SER A 38 -4.70 -12.71 -0.46
N ALA A 39 -4.07 -11.54 -0.59
CA ALA A 39 -3.19 -11.24 -1.71
C ALA A 39 -1.85 -11.99 -1.67
N VAL A 40 -1.42 -12.48 -0.51
CA VAL A 40 -0.04 -13.01 -0.32
C VAL A 40 0.06 -14.51 -0.55
N LYS A 41 -0.95 -15.27 -0.13
CA LYS A 41 -1.04 -16.73 -0.33
C LYS A 41 -2.48 -17.22 -0.12
N PRO A 42 -2.85 -18.39 -0.66
CA PRO A 42 -4.15 -18.99 -0.41
C PRO A 42 -4.38 -19.26 1.07
N VAL A 43 -5.59 -18.93 1.54
CA VAL A 43 -6.02 -19.15 2.92
C VAL A 43 -6.35 -20.62 3.11
N HIS A 44 -5.71 -21.24 4.09
CA HIS A 44 -5.95 -22.62 4.52
C HIS A 44 -6.19 -22.67 6.02
N LEU A 45 -6.69 -23.81 6.49
CA LEU A 45 -6.84 -24.06 7.92
C LEU A 45 -5.46 -24.05 8.59
N ALA A 46 -5.34 -23.39 9.73
CA ALA A 46 -4.08 -23.22 10.46
C ALA A 46 -3.44 -24.57 10.86
N SER A 47 -4.24 -25.61 11.05
CA SER A 47 -3.79 -26.98 11.35
C SER A 47 -3.39 -27.80 10.12
N LYS A 48 -3.46 -27.23 8.91
CA LYS A 48 -3.23 -27.92 7.63
C LYS A 48 -2.25 -27.14 6.74
N THR A 49 -2.09 -27.58 5.50
CA THR A 49 -1.21 -26.95 4.51
C THR A 49 -2.01 -26.23 3.43
N ILE A 50 -1.31 -25.49 2.57
CA ILE A 50 -1.91 -24.79 1.41
C ILE A 50 -2.65 -25.77 0.48
N GLU A 51 -2.20 -27.02 0.37
CA GLU A 51 -2.84 -28.06 -0.43
C GLU A 51 -4.24 -28.46 0.10
N ASP A 52 -4.57 -28.06 1.32
CA ASP A 52 -5.87 -28.27 1.96
C ASP A 52 -6.75 -27.00 1.94
N SER A 53 -6.48 -26.06 1.05
CA SER A 53 -7.33 -24.86 0.89
C SER A 53 -8.68 -25.21 0.25
N TYR A 54 -9.67 -24.38 0.54
CA TYR A 54 -11.03 -24.51 0.03
C TYR A 54 -11.37 -23.32 -0.86
N ILE A 55 -12.19 -23.55 -1.87
CA ILE A 55 -12.75 -22.50 -2.72
C ILE A 55 -14.27 -22.56 -2.71
N ARG A 56 -14.89 -21.41 -2.94
CA ARG A 56 -16.33 -21.31 -3.16
C ARG A 56 -16.61 -21.42 -4.65
N SER A 57 -17.52 -22.30 -5.03
CA SER A 57 -17.98 -22.47 -6.41
C SER A 57 -19.50 -22.49 -6.39
N GLY A 58 -20.12 -21.42 -6.91
CA GLY A 58 -21.55 -21.17 -6.75
C GLY A 58 -21.98 -21.09 -5.28
N GLY A 59 -22.94 -21.92 -4.89
CA GLY A 59 -23.48 -21.98 -3.53
C GLY A 59 -22.71 -22.84 -2.54
N THR A 60 -21.66 -23.56 -2.96
CA THR A 60 -20.97 -24.55 -2.11
C THR A 60 -19.49 -24.24 -1.91
N THR A 61 -18.95 -24.72 -0.78
CA THR A 61 -17.52 -24.66 -0.46
C THR A 61 -16.93 -26.06 -0.58
N ARG A 62 -15.90 -26.22 -1.41
CA ARG A 62 -15.22 -27.51 -1.62
C ARG A 62 -13.71 -27.36 -1.52
N LYS A 63 -13.02 -28.47 -1.32
CA LYS A 63 -11.56 -28.50 -1.39
C LYS A 63 -11.12 -28.09 -2.81
N ALA A 64 -10.12 -27.22 -2.87
CA ALA A 64 -9.52 -26.80 -4.13
C ALA A 64 -8.71 -27.95 -4.73
N SER A 65 -8.78 -28.11 -6.04
CA SER A 65 -7.92 -29.03 -6.78
C SER A 65 -6.51 -28.45 -6.91
N ARG A 66 -5.53 -29.31 -7.15
CA ARG A 66 -4.13 -28.89 -7.28
C ARG A 66 -3.89 -27.83 -8.40
N PRO A 67 -4.53 -27.91 -9.58
CA PRO A 67 -4.45 -26.82 -10.56
C PRO A 67 -5.02 -25.49 -10.05
N GLU A 68 -6.13 -25.53 -9.30
CA GLU A 68 -6.74 -24.33 -8.72
C GLU A 68 -5.83 -23.71 -7.65
N ILE A 69 -5.21 -24.53 -6.79
CA ILE A 69 -4.18 -24.08 -5.84
C ILE A 69 -3.02 -23.41 -6.59
N GLY A 70 -2.54 -24.03 -7.68
CA GLY A 70 -1.49 -23.46 -8.53
C GLY A 70 -1.89 -22.09 -9.11
N GLY A 71 -3.14 -21.95 -9.57
CA GLY A 71 -3.69 -20.68 -10.02
C GLY A 71 -3.76 -19.62 -8.91
N LEU A 72 -4.23 -19.98 -7.72
CA LEU A 72 -4.27 -19.05 -6.58
C LEU A 72 -2.86 -18.61 -6.16
N MET A 73 -1.89 -19.53 -6.18
CA MET A 73 -0.49 -19.21 -5.88
C MET A 73 0.12 -18.29 -6.94
N LEU A 74 -0.18 -18.50 -8.23
CA LEU A 74 0.29 -17.64 -9.32
C LEU A 74 -0.26 -16.21 -9.20
N ASN A 75 -1.50 -16.05 -8.73
CA ASN A 75 -2.12 -14.75 -8.50
C ASN A 75 -1.77 -14.14 -7.14
N SER A 76 -1.09 -14.91 -6.27
CA SER A 76 -0.62 -14.42 -4.98
C SER A 76 0.72 -13.70 -5.13
N LYS A 77 0.85 -12.53 -4.52
CA LYS A 77 2.08 -11.73 -4.53
C LYS A 77 2.32 -11.12 -3.16
N THR A 78 3.51 -11.37 -2.59
CA THR A 78 3.99 -10.58 -1.46
C THR A 78 4.29 -9.16 -1.97
N PRO A 79 3.70 -8.10 -1.37
CA PRO A 79 3.98 -6.74 -1.79
C PRO A 79 5.48 -6.46 -1.68
N VAL A 80 6.04 -5.89 -2.74
CA VAL A 80 7.44 -5.47 -2.76
C VAL A 80 7.60 -4.13 -2.02
N PHE A 81 8.83 -3.75 -1.69
CA PHE A 81 9.10 -2.56 -0.88
C PHE A 81 8.38 -1.31 -1.40
N GLU A 82 8.39 -1.10 -2.71
CA GLU A 82 7.77 0.00 -3.43
C GLU A 82 6.27 0.13 -3.20
N GLU A 83 5.57 -1.00 -3.04
CA GLU A 83 4.11 -1.09 -2.89
C GLU A 83 3.66 -0.89 -1.44
N LEU A 84 4.59 -1.00 -0.47
CA LEU A 84 4.29 -0.77 0.94
C LEU A 84 4.01 0.70 1.22
N HIS A 85 3.24 0.98 2.27
CA HIS A 85 2.87 2.33 2.64
C HIS A 85 4.03 3.05 3.35
N ALA A 86 4.35 4.26 2.87
CA ALA A 86 5.29 5.18 3.50
C ALA A 86 4.60 6.10 4.52
N SER A 87 3.28 6.27 4.42
CA SER A 87 2.49 7.16 5.26
C SER A 87 1.38 6.43 6.02
N LYS A 88 0.85 7.11 7.04
CA LYS A 88 -0.51 6.82 7.57
C LYS A 88 -1.56 7.24 6.54
N LEU A 89 -2.83 6.97 6.83
CA LEU A 89 -3.94 7.40 5.98
C LEU A 89 -3.97 8.93 5.93
N LYS A 90 -4.06 9.48 4.71
CA LYS A 90 -4.05 10.91 4.40
C LYS A 90 -5.27 11.30 3.58
N ASN A 91 -5.76 12.52 3.75
CA ASN A 91 -6.75 13.08 2.82
C ASN A 91 -6.06 13.60 1.54
N GLY A 92 -6.85 13.93 0.51
CA GLY A 92 -6.32 14.38 -0.78
C GLY A 92 -5.47 15.66 -0.69
N ILE A 93 -5.86 16.61 0.16
CA ILE A 93 -5.12 17.87 0.35
C ILE A 93 -3.73 17.58 0.96
N GLU A 94 -3.67 16.70 1.96
CA GLU A 94 -2.40 16.29 2.56
C GLU A 94 -1.50 15.57 1.54
N VAL A 95 -2.05 14.69 0.71
CA VAL A 95 -1.28 14.02 -0.35
C VAL A 95 -0.69 15.03 -1.33
N MET A 96 -1.52 15.96 -1.83
CA MET A 96 -1.08 17.01 -2.75
C MET A 96 -0.06 17.98 -2.13
N THR A 97 -0.04 18.09 -0.80
CA THR A 97 0.97 18.89 -0.08
C THR A 97 2.29 18.14 0.06
N LEU A 98 2.23 16.81 0.30
CA LEU A 98 3.41 15.98 0.51
C LEU A 98 4.14 15.59 -0.78
N LEU A 99 3.42 15.50 -1.91
CA LEU A 99 3.96 15.06 -3.19
C LEU A 99 4.07 16.21 -4.21
N ASP A 100 5.24 16.39 -4.83
CA ASP A 100 5.52 17.29 -5.95
C ASP A 100 5.05 16.71 -7.30
N TYR A 101 3.74 16.51 -7.44
CA TYR A 101 3.15 16.09 -8.71
C TYR A 101 3.46 17.08 -9.84
N ALA A 102 3.44 18.40 -9.54
CA ALA A 102 3.72 19.44 -10.52
C ALA A 102 5.15 19.35 -11.09
N GLY A 103 6.13 19.03 -10.24
CA GLY A 103 7.50 18.73 -10.66
C GLY A 103 7.57 17.56 -11.63
N ILE A 104 6.85 16.48 -11.37
CA ILE A 104 6.81 15.31 -12.26
C ILE A 104 6.17 15.64 -13.61
N TYR A 105 5.03 16.34 -13.63
CA TYR A 105 4.39 16.79 -14.87
C TYR A 105 5.34 17.64 -15.72
N ARG A 106 6.11 18.55 -15.10
CA ARG A 106 7.13 19.35 -15.77
C ARG A 106 8.24 18.47 -16.39
N LEU A 107 8.74 17.47 -15.66
CA LEU A 107 9.73 16.51 -16.18
C LEU A 107 9.18 15.68 -17.34
N LEU A 108 7.90 15.29 -17.27
CA LEU A 108 7.19 14.58 -18.33
C LEU A 108 6.77 15.48 -19.51
N LYS A 109 7.02 16.80 -19.42
CA LYS A 109 6.58 17.80 -20.41
C LYS A 109 5.07 17.77 -20.68
N LYS A 110 4.29 17.48 -19.63
CA LYS A 110 2.82 17.47 -19.67
C LYS A 110 2.28 18.68 -18.89
N PRO A 111 1.16 19.29 -19.31
CA PRO A 111 0.51 20.32 -18.51
C PRO A 111 -0.02 19.73 -17.20
N VAL A 112 0.12 20.48 -16.10
CA VAL A 112 -0.46 20.10 -14.81
C VAL A 112 -1.97 20.27 -14.90
N PRO A 113 -2.78 19.24 -14.59
CA PRO A 113 -4.22 19.38 -14.54
C PRO A 113 -4.66 20.43 -13.52
N SER A 114 -5.76 21.14 -13.79
CA SER A 114 -6.34 22.09 -12.81
C SER A 114 -7.30 21.41 -11.83
N ASN A 115 -7.71 20.17 -12.11
CA ASN A 115 -8.64 19.42 -11.28
C ASN A 115 -7.87 18.53 -10.28
N ALA A 116 -8.17 18.67 -9.00
CA ALA A 116 -7.60 17.83 -7.95
C ALA A 116 -7.94 16.34 -8.15
N ASP A 117 -9.14 16.04 -8.62
CA ASP A 117 -9.57 14.65 -8.85
C ASP A 117 -8.75 13.99 -9.97
N GLU A 118 -8.42 14.73 -11.04
CA GLU A 118 -7.56 14.22 -12.11
C GLU A 118 -6.12 13.98 -11.63
N ILE A 119 -5.60 14.85 -10.76
CA ILE A 119 -4.27 14.67 -10.15
C ILE A 119 -4.26 13.42 -9.27
N MET A 120 -5.25 13.27 -8.39
CA MET A 120 -5.35 12.13 -7.49
C MET A 120 -5.54 10.82 -8.27
N TYR A 121 -6.39 10.83 -9.30
CA TYR A 121 -6.56 9.69 -10.19
C TYR A 121 -5.24 9.30 -10.87
N TRP A 122 -4.50 10.28 -11.39
CA TRP A 122 -3.20 10.02 -12.02
C TRP A 122 -2.18 9.47 -11.02
N LEU A 123 -2.09 10.02 -9.81
CA LEU A 123 -1.21 9.51 -8.76
C LEU A 123 -1.50 8.04 -8.40
N GLU A 124 -2.77 7.65 -8.40
CA GLU A 124 -3.20 6.27 -8.14
C GLU A 124 -2.87 5.34 -9.33
N GLN A 125 -3.10 5.80 -10.57
CA GLN A 125 -2.74 5.04 -11.77
C GLN A 125 -1.23 4.77 -11.87
N GLU A 126 -0.40 5.74 -11.48
CA GLU A 126 1.05 5.59 -11.40
C GLU A 126 1.52 4.85 -10.13
N LYS A 127 0.60 4.33 -9.30
CA LYS A 127 0.87 3.57 -8.07
C LYS A 127 1.66 4.35 -7.00
N MET A 128 1.59 5.67 -7.03
CA MET A 128 2.21 6.53 -6.01
C MET A 128 1.35 6.60 -4.75
N ILE A 129 0.04 6.38 -4.90
CA ILE A 129 -0.91 6.30 -3.79
C ILE A 129 -1.87 5.12 -3.96
N ASN A 130 -2.44 4.65 -2.85
CA ASN A 130 -3.50 3.66 -2.81
C ASN A 130 -4.73 4.28 -2.13
N GLY A 131 -5.87 4.35 -2.84
CA GLY A 131 -7.14 4.76 -2.25
C GLY A 131 -7.71 3.73 -1.29
N VAL A 132 -8.47 4.21 -0.30
CA VAL A 132 -9.23 3.38 0.65
C VAL A 132 -10.69 3.81 0.60
N ASP A 133 -11.47 3.29 -0.35
CA ASP A 133 -12.94 3.43 -0.49
C ASP A 133 -13.55 4.68 0.20
N GLY A 134 -13.13 5.87 -0.23
CA GLY A 134 -13.66 7.16 0.26
C GLY A 134 -13.14 7.68 1.60
N ASN A 135 -12.34 6.91 2.34
CA ASN A 135 -11.76 7.29 3.64
C ASN A 135 -10.41 8.02 3.53
N GLY A 136 -9.74 7.95 2.38
CA GLY A 136 -8.47 8.63 2.13
C GLY A 136 -7.49 7.78 1.32
N TYR A 137 -6.22 8.11 1.44
CA TYR A 137 -5.13 7.56 0.63
C TYR A 137 -3.92 7.22 1.48
N TYR A 138 -3.26 6.12 1.13
CA TYR A 138 -1.90 5.83 1.59
C TYR A 138 -0.90 6.22 0.52
N ILE A 139 0.19 6.89 0.89
CA ILE A 139 1.31 7.13 -0.02
C ILE A 139 2.21 5.89 0.00
N THR A 140 2.55 5.37 -1.18
CA THR A 140 3.44 4.21 -1.32
C THR A 140 4.90 4.64 -1.14
N ASN A 141 5.79 3.70 -0.81
CA ASN A 141 7.23 3.97 -0.76
C ASN A 141 7.74 4.45 -2.12
N PHE A 142 7.20 3.92 -3.22
CA PHE A 142 7.49 4.44 -4.56
C PHE A 142 7.07 5.90 -4.71
N GLY A 143 5.82 6.23 -4.35
CA GLY A 143 5.31 7.60 -4.43
C GLY A 143 6.14 8.59 -3.61
N ALA A 144 6.50 8.23 -2.39
CA ALA A 144 7.35 9.06 -1.55
C ALA A 144 8.77 9.22 -2.14
N LEU A 145 9.39 8.14 -2.63
CA LEU A 145 10.74 8.23 -3.22
C LEU A 145 10.77 8.99 -4.55
N ALA A 146 9.73 8.87 -5.36
CA ALA A 146 9.66 9.48 -6.68
C ALA A 146 9.18 10.94 -6.64
N ALA A 147 8.29 11.26 -5.69
CA ALA A 147 7.52 12.49 -5.71
C ALA A 147 7.53 13.28 -4.40
N ALA A 148 8.18 12.87 -3.31
CA ALA A 148 8.13 13.65 -2.07
C ALA A 148 8.69 15.08 -2.24
N GLN A 149 7.97 16.06 -1.70
CA GLN A 149 8.51 17.42 -1.51
C GLN A 149 9.72 17.42 -0.57
N ASN A 150 9.63 16.61 0.49
CA ASN A 150 10.69 16.38 1.44
C ASN A 150 10.62 14.94 1.97
N LEU A 151 11.69 14.17 1.75
CA LEU A 151 11.73 12.77 2.16
C LEU A 151 11.78 12.59 3.69
N SER A 152 12.18 13.63 4.44
CA SER A 152 12.19 13.57 5.91
C SER A 152 10.79 13.51 6.53
N ASP A 153 9.76 13.88 5.78
CA ASP A 153 8.37 13.86 6.24
C ASP A 153 7.79 12.43 6.30
N PHE A 154 8.55 11.45 5.82
CA PHE A 154 8.23 10.03 5.83
C PHE A 154 9.17 9.27 6.78
N ASP A 155 8.67 8.90 7.97
CA ASP A 155 9.46 8.29 9.05
C ASP A 155 10.33 7.11 8.59
N THR A 156 9.78 6.23 7.75
CA THR A 156 10.46 5.02 7.23
C THR A 156 11.50 5.31 6.16
N LEU A 157 11.48 6.50 5.55
CA LEU A 157 12.32 6.88 4.40
C LEU A 157 13.29 8.02 4.67
N SER A 158 13.17 8.73 5.80
CA SER A 158 14.06 9.83 6.22
C SER A 158 15.56 9.55 6.02
N ARG A 159 15.99 8.32 6.25
CA ARG A 159 17.38 7.84 6.12
C ARG A 159 17.80 7.41 4.70
N LYS A 160 16.93 7.56 3.70
CA LYS A 160 17.18 7.25 2.28
C LYS A 160 17.40 8.51 1.44
N SER A 161 17.51 9.69 2.06
CA SER A 161 17.75 10.95 1.35
C SER A 161 19.11 10.96 0.66
N ILE A 162 19.21 11.71 -0.45
CA ILE A 162 20.47 11.86 -1.17
C ILE A 162 21.36 12.82 -0.37
N ARG A 163 22.60 12.41 -0.08
CA ARG A 163 23.59 13.26 0.58
C ARG A 163 24.66 13.70 -0.42
N VAL A 164 24.70 15.00 -0.71
CA VAL A 164 25.76 15.59 -1.53
C VAL A 164 26.91 16.01 -0.63
N ILE A 165 28.11 15.49 -0.91
CA ILE A 165 29.34 15.86 -0.20
C ILE A 165 30.23 16.57 -1.22
N LYS A 166 30.40 17.89 -1.06
CA LYS A 166 31.29 18.69 -1.90
C LYS A 166 32.70 18.67 -1.30
N TYR A 167 33.64 18.04 -1.99
CA TYR A 167 35.06 18.09 -1.61
C TYR A 167 35.73 19.32 -2.22
N GLU A 168 36.56 20.00 -1.44
CA GLU A 168 37.50 21.00 -1.95
C GLU A 168 38.86 20.31 -2.15
N GLY A 169 39.35 20.25 -3.39
CA GLY A 169 40.62 19.60 -3.73
C GLY A 169 40.53 18.10 -4.10
N LYS A 170 41.69 17.48 -4.38
CA LYS A 170 41.83 16.08 -4.86
C LYS A 170 41.95 15.04 -3.75
N ASN A 171 42.07 15.44 -2.49
CA ASN A 171 42.40 14.55 -1.37
C ASN A 171 41.25 14.43 -0.36
N LYS A 172 41.07 13.22 0.19
CA LYS A 172 40.02 12.83 1.14
C LYS A 172 40.18 13.45 2.55
N SER A 173 41.27 14.18 2.80
CA SER A 173 41.71 14.58 4.14
C SER A 173 41.25 15.97 4.59
N GLU A 174 40.66 16.78 3.71
CA GLU A 174 40.03 18.06 4.08
C GLU A 174 38.51 17.82 4.15
N ALA A 175 38.01 17.57 5.36
CA ALA A 175 36.63 17.14 5.57
C ALA A 175 35.62 18.24 5.19
N ALA A 176 34.85 17.94 4.15
CA ALA A 176 33.76 18.71 3.59
C ALA A 176 32.59 18.92 4.58
N LYS A 177 32.06 20.15 4.65
CA LYS A 177 30.71 20.42 5.17
C LYS A 177 29.71 19.61 4.36
N SER A 178 28.90 18.77 5.01
CA SER A 178 27.74 18.20 4.35
C SER A 178 26.69 19.28 4.16
N ILE A 179 26.32 19.52 2.91
CA ILE A 179 25.23 20.41 2.56
C ILE A 179 23.95 19.58 2.70
N PRO A 180 23.03 19.88 3.64
CA PRO A 180 21.67 19.36 3.56
C PRO A 180 21.03 19.89 2.27
N GLU A 181 20.26 19.05 1.57
CA GLU A 181 19.65 19.30 0.25
C GLU A 181 19.33 20.80 0.01
N VAL A 182 20.16 21.44 -0.82
CA VAL A 182 19.89 22.80 -1.31
C VAL A 182 18.99 22.66 -2.53
N LYS A 183 17.75 23.12 -2.41
CA LYS A 183 16.71 23.11 -3.46
C LYS A 183 16.95 24.15 -4.58
N ASP A 184 18.12 24.78 -4.61
CA ASP A 184 18.46 25.74 -5.64
C ASP A 184 19.75 25.34 -6.36
N MET A 185 19.58 24.76 -7.54
CA MET A 185 20.58 24.81 -8.61
C MET A 185 19.86 25.39 -9.84
N PRO A 186 20.47 26.39 -10.52
CA PRO A 186 19.81 27.24 -11.53
C PRO A 186 19.34 26.50 -12.78
#